data_AF-A0A848CUW5-F1
#
_entry.id   AF-A0A848CUW5-F1
#
_cell.length_a   1.000
_cell.length_b   1.000
_cell.length_c   1.000
_cell.angle_alpha   90.00
_cell.angle_beta   90.00
_cell.angle_gamma   90.00
#
_symmetry.space_group_name_H-M   'P 1'
#
loop_
_entity.id
_entity.type
_entity.pdbx_description
1 polymer ?
#
loop_
_entity_poly.entity_id
_entity_poly.type
_entity_poly.pdbx_seq_one_letter_code
_entity_poly.pdbx_strand_id
1 'polypeptide(L)'
;MKQHPIIDGEVRESKNGLALVVGIWQDKDGQIRITSKDKFITSVNNKEGSVRCHENLYNHLKSLLVEHGKWENKLEIGNKDE
;
A
#
# COMPACT_ATOMS: atom_id res chain seq x y z
N MET A 1 9.68 4.00 -26.64
CA MET A 1 8.21 4.06 -26.48
C MET A 1 7.89 5.26 -25.60
N LYS A 2 6.97 6.14 -25.99
CA LYS A 2 6.48 7.20 -25.10
C LYS A 2 5.68 6.50 -23.98
N GLN A 3 6.12 6.62 -22.74
CA GLN A 3 5.32 6.14 -21.61
C GLN A 3 4.03 6.98 -21.59
N HIS A 4 2.89 6.30 -21.67
CA HIS A 4 1.60 6.94 -21.45
C HIS A 4 1.55 7.37 -19.97
N PRO A 5 1.03 8.56 -19.67
CA PRO A 5 0.88 8.99 -18.28
C PRO A 5 0.01 7.98 -17.52
N ILE A 6 0.43 7.64 -16.29
CA ILE A 6 -0.38 6.85 -15.37
C ILE A 6 -1.55 7.72 -14.91
N ILE A 7 -2.77 7.23 -15.07
CA ILE A 7 -3.98 7.92 -14.62
C ILE A 7 -4.54 7.20 -13.38
N ASP A 8 -4.81 7.93 -12.31
CA ASP A 8 -5.39 7.35 -11.10
C ASP A 8 -6.78 6.73 -11.38
N GLY A 9 -6.98 5.51 -10.89
CA GLY A 9 -8.18 4.72 -11.16
C GLY A 9 -8.35 4.25 -12.60
N GLU A 10 -7.28 4.25 -13.38
CA GLU A 10 -7.25 3.59 -14.68
C GLU A 10 -7.42 2.08 -14.51
N VAL A 11 -8.27 1.49 -15.36
CA VAL A 11 -8.49 0.03 -15.43
C VAL A 11 -8.13 -0.45 -16.83
N ARG A 12 -7.34 -1.51 -16.92
CA ARG A 12 -6.91 -2.14 -18.19
C ARG A 12 -7.06 -3.66 -18.10
N GLU A 13 -7.13 -4.32 -19.25
CA GLU A 13 -6.96 -5.78 -19.34
C GLU A 13 -5.54 -6.17 -18.90
N SER A 14 -5.42 -7.34 -18.27
CA SER A 14 -4.17 -7.95 -17.83
C SER A 14 -4.21 -9.45 -18.12
N LYS A 15 -3.04 -10.10 -18.11
CA LYS A 15 -2.95 -11.56 -18.31
C LYS A 15 -3.85 -12.38 -17.37
N ASN A 16 -4.10 -11.88 -16.16
CA ASN A 16 -4.80 -12.61 -15.11
C ASN A 16 -6.19 -12.02 -14.78
N GLY A 17 -6.73 -11.12 -15.61
CA GLY A 17 -7.97 -10.38 -15.32
C GLY A 17 -7.79 -8.89 -15.55
N LEU A 18 -8.16 -8.03 -14.60
CA LEU A 18 -8.02 -6.58 -14.72
C LEU A 18 -6.83 -6.03 -13.93
N ALA A 19 -6.10 -5.09 -14.54
CA ALA A 19 -5.15 -4.22 -13.85
C ALA A 19 -5.86 -2.92 -13.45
N LEU A 20 -5.70 -2.49 -12.20
CA LEU A 20 -6.24 -1.25 -11.66
C LEU A 20 -5.08 -0.40 -11.11
N VAL A 21 -5.01 0.87 -11.52
CA VAL A 21 -4.11 1.86 -10.93
C VAL A 21 -4.76 2.44 -9.67
N VAL A 22 -4.07 2.32 -8.54
CA VAL A 22 -4.50 2.86 -7.24
C VAL A 22 -3.39 3.67 -6.60
N GLY A 23 -3.78 4.66 -5.80
CA GLY A 23 -2.89 5.31 -4.85
C GLY A 23 -2.79 4.49 -3.56
N ILE A 24 -1.58 4.40 -3.01
CA ILE A 24 -1.32 3.82 -1.69
C ILE A 24 -0.50 4.78 -0.84
N TRP A 25 -0.77 4.84 0.46
CA TRP A 25 0.04 5.61 1.41
C TRP A 25 -0.04 5.01 2.81
N GLN A 26 0.99 5.28 3.62
CA GLN A 26 0.99 4.96 5.04
C GLN A 26 0.10 5.96 5.78
N ASP A 27 -0.81 5.43 6.59
CA ASP A 27 -1.60 6.21 7.54
C ASP A 27 -0.91 6.32 8.90
N LYS A 28 -1.35 7.27 9.73
CA LYS A 28 -0.75 7.57 11.04
C LYS A 28 -0.72 6.37 12.00
N ASP A 29 -1.67 5.45 11.84
CA ASP A 29 -1.80 4.23 12.66
C ASP A 29 -0.97 3.04 12.11
N GLY A 30 -0.10 3.28 11.13
CA GLY A 30 0.72 2.24 10.49
C GLY A 30 -0.05 1.35 9.51
N GLN A 31 -1.32 1.65 9.24
CA GLN A 31 -2.10 0.97 8.20
C GLN A 31 -1.73 1.51 6.81
N ILE A 32 -1.94 0.72 5.76
CA ILE A 32 -1.81 1.19 4.38
C ILE A 32 -3.21 1.48 3.84
N ARG A 33 -3.42 2.72 3.37
CA ARG A 33 -4.67 3.16 2.75
C ARG A 33 -4.58 2.95 1.24
N ILE A 34 -5.70 2.58 0.63
CA ILE A 34 -5.84 2.38 -0.82
C ILE A 34 -6.93 3.33 -1.33
N THR A 35 -6.64 4.11 -2.36
CA THR A 35 -7.55 5.08 -2.99
C THR A 35 -7.58 4.92 -4.50
N SER A 36 -8.66 5.38 -5.13
CA SER A 36 -8.78 5.50 -6.57
C SER A 36 -9.68 6.67 -6.92
N LYS A 37 -9.26 7.51 -7.86
CA LYS A 37 -9.95 8.75 -8.27
C LYS A 37 -10.28 9.62 -7.07
N ASP A 38 -9.31 9.77 -6.17
CA ASP A 38 -9.43 10.47 -4.88
C ASP A 38 -10.49 9.91 -3.92
N LYS A 39 -11.03 8.71 -4.18
CA LYS A 39 -11.99 8.03 -3.30
C LYS A 39 -11.31 6.94 -2.50
N PHE A 40 -11.46 7.02 -1.18
CA PHE A 40 -11.06 5.96 -0.27
C PHE A 40 -11.74 4.64 -0.63
N ILE A 41 -10.94 3.60 -0.91
CA ILE A 41 -11.42 2.24 -1.17
C ILE A 41 -11.40 1.43 0.13
N THR A 42 -10.21 1.26 0.72
CA THR A 42 -10.02 0.41 1.88
C THR A 42 -8.69 0.69 2.59
N SER A 43 -8.45 0.01 3.71
CA SER A 43 -7.12 -0.10 4.30
C SER A 43 -6.74 -1.56 4.55
N VAL A 44 -5.43 -1.80 4.65
CA VAL A 44 -4.86 -3.09 4.98
C VAL A 44 -3.84 -2.93 6.10
N ASN A 45 -3.77 -3.92 6.99
CA ASN A 45 -2.78 -4.01 8.06
C ASN A 45 -2.29 -5.46 8.23
N ASN A 46 -1.31 -5.67 9.10
CA ASN A 46 -0.79 -6.98 9.50
C ASN A 46 -1.14 -7.35 10.96
N LYS A 47 -2.17 -6.72 11.54
CA LYS A 47 -2.56 -6.99 12.93
C LYS A 47 -3.47 -8.21 12.98
N GLU A 48 -2.98 -9.31 13.54
CA GLU A 48 -3.75 -10.52 13.77
C GLU A 48 -5.08 -10.21 14.51
N GLY A 49 -6.16 -10.86 14.07
CA GLY A 49 -7.52 -10.61 14.58
C GLY A 49 -8.19 -9.35 14.01
N SER A 50 -7.50 -8.51 13.23
CA SER A 50 -8.15 -7.41 12.51
C SER A 50 -8.96 -7.94 11.32
N VAL A 51 -10.17 -7.40 11.12
CA VAL A 51 -10.96 -7.64 9.89
C VAL A 51 -10.28 -7.10 8.62
N ARG A 52 -9.22 -6.28 8.78
CA ARG A 52 -8.40 -5.74 7.69
C ARG A 52 -6.99 -6.37 7.65
N CYS A 53 -6.79 -7.47 8.38
CA CYS A 53 -5.52 -8.19 8.39
C CYS A 53 -5.33 -8.90 7.05
N HIS A 54 -4.30 -8.50 6.31
CA HIS A 54 -3.83 -9.24 5.14
C HIS A 54 -2.30 -9.10 5.07
N GLU A 55 -1.62 -9.90 5.89
CA GLU A 55 -0.18 -9.78 6.15
C GLU A 55 0.68 -9.76 4.88
N ASN A 56 0.47 -10.69 3.95
CA ASN A 56 1.26 -10.74 2.71
C ASN A 56 1.11 -9.48 1.85
N LEU A 57 -0.12 -8.97 1.70
CA LEU A 57 -0.38 -7.77 0.92
C LEU A 57 0.19 -6.55 1.64
N TYR A 58 0.01 -6.45 2.96
CA TYR A 58 0.59 -5.39 3.75
C TYR A 58 2.12 -5.34 3.60
N ASN A 59 2.80 -6.48 3.75
CA ASN A 59 4.25 -6.56 3.62
C ASN A 59 4.72 -6.18 2.22
N HIS A 60 4.03 -6.64 1.18
CA HIS A 60 4.34 -6.26 -0.21
C HIS A 60 4.20 -4.76 -0.44
N LEU A 61 3.07 -4.16 -0.05
CA LEU A 61 2.83 -2.73 -0.22
C LEU A 61 3.76 -1.86 0.65
N LYS A 62 4.08 -2.32 1.87
CA LYS A 62 5.04 -1.67 2.75
C LYS A 62 6.43 -1.61 2.10
N SER A 63 6.91 -2.71 1.54
CA SER A 63 8.20 -2.73 0.83
C SER A 63 8.22 -1.72 -0.31
N LEU A 64 7.16 -1.66 -1.13
CA LEU A 64 7.05 -0.66 -2.20
C LEU A 64 7.09 0.78 -1.65
N LEU A 65 6.34 1.07 -0.58
CA LEU A 65 6.36 2.39 0.05
C LEU A 65 7.76 2.75 0.60
N VAL A 66 8.47 1.80 1.19
CA VAL A 66 9.85 1.98 1.68
C VAL A 66 10.81 2.25 0.51
N GLU A 67 10.78 1.42 -0.53
CA GLU A 67 11.62 1.55 -1.73
C GLU A 67 11.47 2.92 -2.41
N HIS A 68 10.26 3.50 -2.34
CA HIS A 68 9.96 4.81 -2.91
C HIS A 68 10.03 5.99 -1.92
N GLY A 69 10.53 5.77 -0.69
CA GLY A 69 10.67 6.82 0.33
C GLY A 69 9.34 7.42 0.79
N LYS A 70 8.25 6.66 0.69
CA LYS A 70 6.89 7.02 1.09
C LYS A 70 6.48 6.36 2.40
N TRP A 71 7.38 5.62 3.03
CA TRP A 71 7.22 5.09 4.37
C TRP A 71 7.86 6.02 5.38
N GLU A 72 7.04 6.64 6.21
CA GLU A 72 7.47 7.38 7.39
C GLU A 72 7.93 6.37 8.44
N ASN A 73 9.25 6.17 8.49
CA ASN A 73 9.91 5.51 9.60
C ASN A 73 9.61 6.32 10.88
N LYS A 74 8.60 5.91 11.64
CA LYS A 74 8.91 5.70 13.05
C LYS A 74 9.81 4.47 13.05
N LEU A 75 11.12 4.71 13.07
CA LEU A 75 12.02 3.79 13.72
C LEU A 75 11.44 3.63 15.13
N GLU A 76 10.58 2.63 15.33
CA GLU A 76 10.59 1.97 16.62
C GLU A 76 11.98 1.35 16.67
N ILE A 77 12.91 2.13 17.23
CA ILE A 77 14.11 1.61 17.85
C ILE A 77 13.56 0.74 18.98
N GLY A 78 13.16 -0.48 18.63
CA GLY A 78 13.13 -1.57 19.58
C GLY A 78 14.58 -1.75 19.98
N ASN A 79 15.00 -1.03 21.02
CA ASN A 79 16.04 -1.52 21.88
C ASN A 79 15.64 -2.94 22.24
N LYS A 80 16.24 -3.92 21.57
CA LYS A 80 16.47 -5.22 22.19
C LYS A 80 17.59 -4.98 23.19
N ASP A 81 17.22 -4.32 24.29
CA ASP A 81 17.91 -4.56 25.54
C ASP A 81 17.40 -5.91 26.06
N GLU A 82 18.35 -6.73 26.50
CA GLU A 82 18.28 -8.09 27.06
C GLU A 82 18.47 -9.26 26.08
#